data_AF-A0A964EZK6-F1
#
_entry.id   AF-A0A964EZK6-F1
#
_cell.length_a   1.000
_cell.length_b   1.000
_cell.length_c   1.000
_cell.angle_alpha   90.00
_cell.angle_beta   90.00
_cell.angle_gamma   90.00
#
_symmetry.space_group_name_H-M   'P 1'
#
loop_
_entity.id
_entity.type
_entity.pdbx_description
1 polymer ?
#
loop_
_entity_poly.entity_id
_entity_poly.type
_entity_poly.pdbx_seq_one_letter_code
_entity_poly.pdbx_strand_id
1 'polypeptide(L)'
;MQLFSDALIQEMTRLPGARHSYLRQLCAPGAAPVREGITHALNRLPADVAEPLRDRMASLDNRRFFQGFSELTVASLLRDAGWGLDGLSSTGLIRAVRPDGDTINVLTLAFLHAARPQVDEQTVRRLHNALKRVSSRLRFTVFVRKWLPSDFDPEPVRQAVELWLREVEAGRWDGRFAAYEDDAVVLEFGLSGERAAPGASPVVTTIGPFVAGRTVSVVERRVVADLDRYRIGPRGLDPVLVCAVADQPWRMTRGYMREFLYGKPRWTLTGSEAYDAPWEAAISGDREPCLFKDPLYKMVAGVLMLARARGEALVVDGFACSNPLGHYPLLPEELPMRMVAEGRRDGDGLSVLRWYESAAPPFVLGR
;
A
#
# COMPACT_ATOMS: atom_id res chain seq x y z
N MET A 1 -23.74 -8.21 22.12
CA MET A 1 -23.35 -9.45 21.40
C MET A 1 -21.83 -9.58 21.45
N GLN A 2 -21.29 -10.75 21.83
CA GLN A 2 -19.85 -11.01 21.87
C GLN A 2 -19.33 -11.33 20.46
N LEU A 3 -18.44 -10.50 19.92
CA LEU A 3 -17.95 -10.63 18.54
C LEU A 3 -17.14 -11.92 18.32
N PHE A 4 -16.37 -12.33 19.33
CA PHE A 4 -15.57 -13.55 19.31
C PHE A 4 -16.10 -14.51 20.37
N SER A 5 -17.09 -15.32 20.01
CA SER A 5 -17.58 -16.39 20.88
C SER A 5 -16.53 -17.47 21.06
N ASP A 6 -16.58 -18.19 22.19
CA ASP A 6 -15.68 -19.32 22.42
C ASP A 6 -15.83 -20.40 21.35
N ALA A 7 -17.06 -20.60 20.84
CA ALA A 7 -17.34 -21.49 19.73
C ALA A 7 -16.59 -21.09 18.46
N LEU A 8 -16.63 -19.81 18.06
CA LEU A 8 -15.91 -19.29 16.90
C LEU A 8 -14.39 -19.50 17.04
N ILE A 9 -13.84 -19.22 18.23
CA ILE A 9 -12.40 -19.40 18.50
C ILE A 9 -12.02 -20.88 18.37
N GLN A 10 -12.82 -21.79 18.92
CA GLN A 10 -12.61 -23.24 18.80
C GLN A 10 -12.73 -23.74 17.35
N GLU A 11 -13.67 -23.23 16.57
CA GLU A 11 -13.82 -23.59 15.15
C GLU A 11 -12.62 -23.10 14.31
N MET A 12 -12.22 -21.83 14.48
CA MET A 12 -11.11 -21.25 13.72
C MET A 12 -9.76 -21.89 14.02
N THR A 13 -9.55 -22.39 15.24
CA THR A 13 -8.33 -23.11 15.61
C THR A 13 -8.24 -24.49 14.95
N ARG A 14 -9.39 -25.14 14.70
CA ARG A 14 -9.48 -26.48 14.09
C ARG A 14 -9.36 -26.48 12.56
N LEU A 15 -9.61 -25.35 11.88
CA LEU A 15 -9.58 -25.29 10.40
C LEU A 15 -8.15 -25.48 9.82
N PRO A 16 -7.90 -26.52 9.00
CA PRO A 16 -6.64 -26.69 8.28
C PRO A 16 -6.49 -25.63 7.17
N GLY A 17 -5.26 -25.22 6.85
CA GLY A 17 -4.97 -24.23 5.79
C GLY A 17 -5.19 -22.75 6.15
N ALA A 18 -5.91 -22.45 7.23
CA ALA A 18 -6.21 -21.07 7.62
C ALA A 18 -5.03 -20.28 8.26
N ARG A 19 -3.79 -20.77 8.20
CA ARG A 19 -2.61 -20.15 8.85
C ARG A 19 -2.35 -18.69 8.40
N HIS A 20 -2.90 -18.30 7.26
CA HIS A 20 -2.74 -16.97 6.68
C HIS A 20 -4.00 -16.10 6.74
N SER A 21 -5.09 -16.59 7.33
CA SER A 21 -6.30 -15.78 7.56
C SER A 21 -6.04 -14.78 8.68
N TYR A 22 -6.45 -13.53 8.45
CA TYR A 22 -6.42 -12.49 9.48
C TYR A 22 -7.34 -12.83 10.65
N LEU A 23 -8.55 -13.34 10.37
CA LEU A 23 -9.48 -13.83 11.39
C LEU A 23 -8.83 -14.90 12.28
N ARG A 24 -8.09 -15.86 11.72
CA ARG A 24 -7.37 -16.86 12.54
C ARG A 24 -6.30 -16.24 13.43
N GLN A 25 -5.59 -15.21 12.96
CA GLN A 25 -4.60 -14.50 13.79
C GLN A 25 -5.27 -13.89 15.03
N LEU A 26 -6.48 -13.36 14.88
CA LEU A 26 -7.28 -12.80 15.99
C LEU A 26 -7.86 -13.87 16.92
N CYS A 27 -8.08 -15.08 16.43
CA CYS A 27 -8.52 -16.23 17.23
C CYS A 27 -7.35 -16.98 17.90
N ALA A 28 -6.09 -16.55 17.72
CA ALA A 28 -4.96 -17.19 18.38
C ALA A 28 -5.04 -17.02 19.93
N PRO A 29 -4.47 -17.96 20.72
CA PRO A 29 -4.52 -17.89 22.19
C PRO A 29 -3.97 -16.57 22.76
N GLY A 30 -2.91 -16.00 22.16
CA GLY A 30 -2.31 -14.73 22.59
C GLY A 30 -3.03 -13.46 22.11
N ALA A 31 -4.14 -13.57 21.36
CA ALA A 31 -4.81 -12.42 20.75
C ALA A 31 -5.97 -11.84 21.58
N ALA A 32 -6.14 -12.26 22.84
CA ALA A 32 -7.20 -11.73 23.71
C ALA A 32 -7.19 -10.20 23.82
N PRO A 33 -6.05 -9.52 24.06
CA PRO A 33 -6.00 -8.06 24.12
C PRO A 33 -6.41 -7.39 22.81
N VAL A 34 -6.13 -8.05 21.68
CA VAL A 34 -6.50 -7.56 20.34
C VAL A 34 -8.01 -7.61 20.15
N ARG A 35 -8.65 -8.72 20.57
CA ARG A 35 -10.11 -8.89 20.51
C ARG A 35 -10.84 -7.91 21.43
N GLU A 36 -10.29 -7.65 22.62
CA GLU A 36 -10.79 -6.63 23.54
C GLU A 36 -10.69 -5.23 22.94
N GLY A 37 -9.54 -4.88 22.34
CA GLY A 37 -9.36 -3.60 21.65
C GLY A 37 -10.35 -3.39 20.50
N ILE A 38 -10.60 -4.41 19.67
CA ILE A 38 -11.63 -4.37 18.61
C ILE A 38 -13.03 -4.15 19.21
N THR A 39 -13.35 -4.87 20.29
CA THR A 39 -14.65 -4.74 20.96
C THR A 39 -14.83 -3.36 21.58
N HIS A 40 -13.77 -2.82 22.20
CA HIS A 40 -13.74 -1.47 22.75
C HIS A 40 -13.95 -0.41 21.65
N ALA A 41 -13.22 -0.53 20.54
CA ALA A 41 -13.36 0.37 19.39
C ALA A 41 -14.79 0.37 18.84
N LEU A 42 -15.42 -0.81 18.66
CA LEU A 42 -16.81 -0.93 18.24
C LEU A 42 -17.78 -0.24 19.20
N ASN A 43 -17.60 -0.44 20.51
CA ASN A 43 -18.49 0.13 21.52
C ASN A 43 -18.37 1.65 21.65
N ARG A 44 -17.28 2.24 21.15
CA ARG A 44 -17.16 3.70 21.04
C ARG A 44 -18.03 4.24 19.91
N LEU A 45 -18.24 3.51 18.80
CA LEU A 45 -18.97 4.02 17.63
C LEU A 45 -20.50 4.17 17.86
N PRO A 46 -21.18 5.06 17.12
CA PRO A 46 -22.65 5.12 17.11
C PRO A 46 -23.27 3.77 16.71
N ALA A 47 -24.42 3.42 17.28
CA ALA A 47 -25.07 2.12 17.05
C ALA A 47 -25.31 1.82 15.56
N ASP A 48 -25.75 2.83 14.80
CA ASP A 48 -26.04 2.72 13.36
C ASP A 48 -24.81 2.40 12.50
N VAL A 49 -23.61 2.68 13.01
CA VAL A 49 -22.34 2.28 12.41
C VAL A 49 -21.85 0.97 13.02
N ALA A 50 -21.94 0.83 14.34
CA ALA A 50 -21.39 -0.30 15.07
C ALA A 50 -22.05 -1.64 14.71
N GLU A 51 -23.38 -1.70 14.63
CA GLU A 51 -24.10 -2.97 14.41
C GLU A 51 -23.79 -3.61 13.05
N PRO A 52 -23.85 -2.90 11.90
CA PRO A 52 -23.49 -3.49 10.62
C PRO A 52 -22.00 -3.90 10.55
N LEU A 53 -21.12 -3.21 11.29
CA LEU A 53 -19.72 -3.62 11.42
C LEU A 53 -19.56 -4.88 12.26
N ARG A 54 -20.31 -5.03 13.37
CA ARG A 54 -20.37 -6.28 14.15
C ARG A 54 -20.78 -7.43 13.24
N ASP A 55 -21.82 -7.25 12.42
CA ASP A 55 -22.32 -8.29 11.51
C ASP A 55 -21.27 -8.69 10.47
N ARG A 56 -20.56 -7.73 9.87
CA ARG A 56 -19.46 -8.03 8.92
C ARG A 56 -18.31 -8.76 9.61
N MET A 57 -17.95 -8.36 10.82
CA MET A 57 -16.88 -8.99 11.59
C MET A 57 -17.30 -10.29 12.29
N ALA A 58 -18.58 -10.65 12.30
CA ALA A 58 -19.04 -11.99 12.71
C ALA A 58 -18.90 -13.02 11.57
N SER A 59 -18.57 -12.58 10.35
CA SER A 59 -18.44 -13.44 9.18
C SER A 59 -17.21 -14.35 9.24
N LEU A 60 -17.38 -15.63 8.89
CA LEU A 60 -16.29 -16.59 8.67
C LEU A 60 -15.54 -16.35 7.34
N ASP A 61 -16.14 -15.63 6.38
CA ASP A 61 -15.43 -15.18 5.19
C ASP A 61 -14.40 -14.11 5.58
N ASN A 62 -13.12 -14.45 5.46
CA ASN A 62 -11.99 -13.59 5.80
C ASN A 62 -12.01 -12.25 5.05
N ARG A 63 -12.53 -12.19 3.82
CA ARG A 63 -12.64 -10.94 3.05
C ARG A 63 -13.69 -10.01 3.66
N ARG A 64 -14.87 -10.56 3.97
CA ARG A 64 -15.96 -9.81 4.61
C ARG A 64 -15.58 -9.38 6.02
N PHE A 65 -14.94 -10.26 6.78
CA PHE A 65 -14.39 -9.94 8.09
C PHE A 65 -13.40 -8.77 8.00
N PHE A 66 -12.42 -8.84 7.10
CA PHE A 66 -11.39 -7.82 6.97
C PHE A 66 -11.94 -6.49 6.44
N GLN A 67 -12.98 -6.52 5.61
CA GLN A 67 -13.73 -5.31 5.25
C GLN A 67 -14.34 -4.65 6.49
N GLY A 68 -15.01 -5.41 7.37
CA GLY A 68 -15.55 -4.89 8.62
C GLY A 68 -14.47 -4.32 9.55
N PHE A 69 -13.32 -5.00 9.66
CA PHE A 69 -12.17 -4.51 10.42
C PHE A 69 -11.60 -3.20 9.82
N SER A 70 -11.53 -3.11 8.49
CA SER A 70 -11.03 -1.92 7.80
C SER A 70 -11.94 -0.72 8.02
N GLU A 71 -13.25 -0.92 7.93
CA GLU A 71 -14.26 0.11 8.19
C GLU A 71 -14.26 0.56 9.66
N LEU A 72 -14.14 -0.39 10.61
CA LEU A 72 -13.95 -0.07 12.02
C LEU A 72 -12.69 0.78 12.25
N THR A 73 -11.57 0.38 11.63
CA THR A 73 -10.30 1.10 11.72
C THR A 73 -10.45 2.54 11.26
N VAL A 74 -11.05 2.75 10.08
CA VAL A 74 -11.29 4.07 9.51
C VAL A 74 -12.25 4.88 10.37
N ALA A 75 -13.36 4.30 10.80
CA ALA A 75 -14.35 4.97 11.66
C ALA A 75 -13.73 5.45 12.97
N SER A 76 -12.96 4.59 13.64
CA SER A 76 -12.27 4.94 14.89
C SER A 76 -11.23 6.03 14.66
N LEU A 77 -10.45 5.96 13.58
CA LEU A 77 -9.46 6.97 13.25
C LEU A 77 -10.10 8.34 12.99
N LEU A 78 -11.17 8.39 12.20
CA LEU A 78 -11.88 9.64 11.92
C LEU A 78 -12.47 10.24 13.20
N ARG A 79 -13.07 9.40 14.06
CA ARG A 79 -13.59 9.85 15.34
C ARG A 79 -12.50 10.41 16.26
N ASP A 80 -11.35 9.74 16.35
CA ASP A 80 -10.21 10.23 17.15
C ASP A 80 -9.61 11.51 16.56
N ALA A 81 -9.78 11.74 15.26
CA ALA A 81 -9.50 13.00 14.58
C ALA A 81 -10.55 14.11 14.84
N GLY A 82 -11.61 13.84 15.62
CA GLY A 82 -12.68 14.79 15.92
C GLY A 82 -13.84 14.80 14.92
N TRP A 83 -13.89 13.86 13.97
CA TRP A 83 -14.99 13.79 13.00
C TRP A 83 -16.24 13.18 13.63
N GLY A 84 -17.40 13.70 13.26
CA GLY A 84 -18.69 13.09 13.54
C GLY A 84 -18.94 11.88 12.64
N LEU A 85 -19.66 10.88 13.14
CA LEU A 85 -20.12 9.73 12.35
C LEU A 85 -21.64 9.68 12.40
N ASP A 86 -22.29 9.94 11.25
CA ASP A 86 -23.74 10.08 11.16
C ASP A 86 -24.47 8.74 10.97
N GLY A 87 -23.75 7.70 10.53
CA GLY A 87 -24.34 6.40 10.22
C GLY A 87 -23.76 5.78 8.96
N LEU A 88 -24.48 4.79 8.41
CA LEU A 88 -24.21 4.23 7.09
C LEU A 88 -25.19 4.79 6.05
N SER A 89 -24.69 5.05 4.84
CA SER A 89 -25.53 5.34 3.69
C SER A 89 -26.36 4.11 3.28
N SER A 90 -27.38 4.33 2.46
CA SER A 90 -28.13 3.24 1.81
C SER A 90 -27.27 2.36 0.90
N THR A 91 -26.09 2.85 0.50
CA THR A 91 -25.08 2.10 -0.27
C THR A 91 -24.03 1.42 0.61
N GLY A 92 -24.18 1.50 1.94
CA GLY A 92 -23.29 0.86 2.92
C GLY A 92 -21.98 1.59 3.18
N LEU A 93 -21.84 2.85 2.75
CA LEU A 93 -20.68 3.71 3.02
C LEU A 93 -20.84 4.40 4.37
N ILE A 94 -19.75 4.66 5.08
CA ILE A 94 -19.83 5.45 6.31
C ILE A 94 -20.07 6.91 5.93
N ARG A 95 -21.07 7.55 6.55
CA ARG A 95 -21.28 8.99 6.45
C ARG A 95 -20.59 9.66 7.64
N ALA A 96 -19.68 10.58 7.35
CA ALA A 96 -18.96 11.32 8.36
C ALA A 96 -19.21 12.82 8.21
N VAL A 97 -19.06 13.55 9.32
CA VAL A 97 -19.11 15.00 9.40
C VAL A 97 -17.71 15.47 9.75
N ARG A 98 -17.12 16.25 8.85
CA ARG A 98 -15.80 16.84 9.02
C ARG A 98 -15.78 17.83 10.20
N PRO A 99 -14.61 18.19 10.72
CA PRO A 99 -14.50 19.19 11.79
C PRO A 99 -15.09 20.56 11.45
N ASP A 100 -15.15 20.91 10.15
CA ASP A 100 -15.78 22.14 9.65
C ASP A 100 -17.31 22.06 9.52
N GLY A 101 -17.90 20.88 9.76
CA GLY A 101 -19.34 20.62 9.68
C GLY A 101 -19.81 20.03 8.35
N ASP A 102 -18.96 19.93 7.33
CA ASP A 102 -19.35 19.38 6.03
C ASP A 102 -19.53 17.85 6.08
N THR A 103 -20.56 17.36 5.38
CA THR A 103 -20.78 15.92 5.22
C THR A 103 -19.89 15.35 4.12
N ILE A 104 -19.30 14.18 4.38
CA ILE A 104 -18.54 13.41 3.39
C ILE A 104 -18.84 11.91 3.52
N ASN A 105 -18.95 11.22 2.38
CA ASN A 105 -19.05 9.77 2.36
C ASN A 105 -17.64 9.15 2.43
N VAL A 106 -17.49 8.03 3.13
CA VAL A 106 -16.22 7.35 3.32
C VAL A 106 -16.27 5.99 2.62
N LEU A 107 -15.51 5.88 1.52
CA LEU A 107 -15.36 4.67 0.72
C LEU A 107 -14.18 3.86 1.24
N THR A 108 -14.46 2.85 2.05
CA THR A 108 -13.41 1.97 2.60
C THR A 108 -13.15 0.76 1.70
N LEU A 109 -11.90 0.57 1.28
CA LEU A 109 -11.45 -0.50 0.42
C LEU A 109 -10.44 -1.38 1.18
N ALA A 110 -10.82 -2.62 1.46
CA ALA A 110 -9.97 -3.55 2.19
C ALA A 110 -9.10 -4.40 1.25
N PHE A 111 -7.78 -4.40 1.49
CA PHE A 111 -6.78 -5.12 0.73
C PHE A 111 -6.14 -6.20 1.60
N LEU A 112 -6.50 -7.45 1.34
CA LEU A 112 -5.83 -8.61 1.91
C LEU A 112 -4.66 -9.00 1.01
N HIS A 113 -3.45 -8.93 1.56
CA HIS A 113 -2.29 -9.53 0.95
C HIS A 113 -2.52 -11.04 0.94
N ALA A 114 -2.71 -11.60 -0.26
CA ALA A 114 -2.58 -13.04 -0.43
C ALA A 114 -1.16 -13.41 0.03
N ALA A 115 -1.07 -14.08 1.18
CA ALA A 115 0.19 -14.65 1.64
C ALA A 115 0.63 -15.64 0.57
N ARG A 116 1.44 -15.20 -0.39
CA ARG A 116 2.32 -16.13 -1.05
C ARG A 116 3.33 -16.55 0.01
N PRO A 117 3.43 -17.84 0.31
CA PRO A 117 4.32 -18.30 1.35
C PRO A 117 5.75 -17.89 0.98
N GLN A 118 6.63 -17.88 1.99
CA GLN A 118 8.07 -17.61 1.94
C GLN A 118 8.86 -18.28 0.78
N VAL A 119 8.20 -19.14 0.00
CA VAL A 119 8.58 -19.65 -1.32
C VAL A 119 9.23 -18.57 -2.18
N ASP A 120 8.67 -17.35 -2.20
CA ASP A 120 9.19 -16.31 -3.09
C ASP A 120 10.55 -15.74 -2.64
N GLU A 121 10.74 -15.49 -1.33
CA GLU A 121 12.05 -15.09 -0.80
C GLU A 121 13.08 -16.22 -0.94
N GLN A 122 12.66 -17.47 -0.73
CA GLN A 122 13.52 -18.63 -0.88
C GLN A 122 13.95 -18.82 -2.34
N THR A 123 13.05 -18.61 -3.31
CA THR A 123 13.36 -18.68 -4.74
C THR A 123 14.31 -17.56 -5.17
N VAL A 124 14.09 -16.32 -4.71
CA VAL A 124 15.03 -15.21 -4.97
C VAL A 124 16.39 -15.49 -4.30
N ARG A 125 16.43 -16.07 -3.10
CA ARG A 125 17.67 -16.51 -2.45
C ARG A 125 18.37 -17.62 -3.23
N ARG A 126 17.62 -18.59 -3.79
CA ARG A 126 18.15 -19.65 -4.66
C ARG A 126 18.78 -19.05 -5.92
N LEU A 127 18.11 -18.09 -6.58
CA LEU A 127 18.66 -17.34 -7.70
C LEU A 127 19.94 -16.60 -7.31
N HIS A 128 19.91 -15.84 -6.23
CA HIS A 128 21.05 -15.09 -5.72
C HIS A 128 22.25 -16.02 -5.44
N ASN A 129 22.02 -17.16 -4.80
CA ASN A 129 23.06 -18.14 -4.50
C ASN A 129 23.61 -18.81 -5.77
N ALA A 130 22.77 -19.10 -6.76
CA ALA A 130 23.23 -19.63 -8.04
C ALA A 130 24.12 -18.61 -8.77
N LEU A 131 23.71 -17.34 -8.81
CA LEU A 131 24.46 -16.26 -9.47
C LEU A 131 25.77 -15.91 -8.75
N LYS A 132 25.89 -16.16 -7.45
CA LYS A 132 27.19 -16.06 -6.74
C LYS A 132 28.26 -17.01 -7.28
N ARG A 133 27.86 -18.11 -7.94
CA ARG A 133 28.79 -19.10 -8.51
C ARG A 133 29.32 -18.70 -9.89
N VAL A 134 28.85 -17.59 -10.45
CA VAL A 134 29.33 -17.06 -11.73
C VAL A 134 30.83 -16.72 -11.61
N SER A 135 31.66 -17.34 -12.43
CA SER A 135 33.10 -17.03 -12.42
C SER A 135 33.40 -15.84 -13.36
N SER A 136 33.25 -14.62 -12.86
CA SER A 136 33.46 -13.36 -13.60
C SER A 136 34.30 -12.37 -12.78
N ARG A 137 35.14 -11.58 -13.46
CA ARG A 137 35.86 -10.44 -12.85
C ARG A 137 35.01 -9.18 -12.78
N LEU A 138 33.93 -9.13 -13.55
CA LEU A 138 32.98 -8.03 -13.57
C LEU A 138 31.90 -8.24 -12.52
N ARG A 139 31.53 -7.14 -11.84
CA ARG A 139 30.42 -7.14 -10.90
C ARG A 139 29.13 -6.67 -11.57
N PHE A 140 28.01 -7.26 -11.16
CA PHE A 140 26.70 -6.98 -11.75
C PHE A 140 25.57 -6.96 -10.72
N THR A 141 24.52 -6.22 -11.06
CA THR A 141 23.25 -6.14 -10.32
C THR A 141 22.18 -6.93 -11.06
N VAL A 142 21.29 -7.55 -10.29
CA VAL A 142 20.15 -8.31 -10.82
C VAL A 142 18.87 -7.61 -10.41
N PHE A 143 18.02 -7.29 -11.38
CA PHE A 143 16.67 -6.78 -11.17
C PHE A 143 15.67 -7.86 -11.53
N VAL A 144 14.91 -8.30 -10.55
CA VAL A 144 13.83 -9.27 -10.73
C VAL A 144 12.57 -8.47 -11.02
N ARG A 145 12.03 -8.50 -12.25
CA ARG A 145 10.82 -7.73 -12.58
C ARG A 145 9.53 -8.44 -12.19
N LYS A 146 9.51 -9.76 -12.31
CA LYS A 146 8.36 -10.61 -11.97
C LYS A 146 8.72 -11.61 -10.87
N TRP A 147 7.73 -11.99 -10.07
CA TRP A 147 7.90 -13.08 -9.11
C TRP A 147 8.28 -14.36 -9.84
N LEU A 148 9.31 -15.04 -9.34
CA LEU A 148 9.79 -16.30 -9.88
C LEU A 148 8.82 -17.43 -9.49
N PRO A 149 8.54 -18.39 -10.39
CA PRO A 149 7.77 -19.59 -10.06
C PRO A 149 8.33 -20.36 -8.85
N SER A 150 7.47 -21.10 -8.13
CA SER A 150 7.89 -21.87 -6.95
C SER A 150 8.91 -22.97 -7.27
N ASP A 151 8.81 -23.53 -8.47
CA ASP A 151 9.64 -24.57 -9.07
C ASP A 151 10.76 -23.99 -9.95
N PHE A 152 10.97 -22.67 -9.94
CA PHE A 152 12.01 -22.02 -10.73
C PHE A 152 13.40 -22.59 -10.46
N ASP A 153 14.05 -23.04 -11.53
CA ASP A 153 15.46 -23.44 -11.55
C ASP A 153 16.33 -22.23 -11.94
N PRO A 154 17.23 -21.75 -11.05
CA PRO A 154 18.09 -20.61 -11.35
C PRO A 154 19.30 -20.96 -12.23
N GLU A 155 19.55 -22.24 -12.49
CA GLU A 155 20.78 -22.68 -13.17
C GLU A 155 20.89 -22.25 -14.65
N PRO A 156 19.82 -22.30 -15.46
CA PRO A 156 19.86 -21.77 -16.83
C PRO A 156 20.20 -20.27 -16.87
N VAL A 157 19.66 -19.50 -15.92
CA VAL A 157 19.96 -18.06 -15.79
C VAL A 157 21.44 -17.85 -15.45
N ARG A 158 22.00 -18.63 -14.51
CA ARG A 158 23.43 -18.57 -14.17
C ARG A 158 24.31 -18.80 -15.40
N GLN A 159 24.01 -19.83 -16.18
CA GLN A 159 24.77 -20.16 -17.39
C GLN A 159 24.67 -19.05 -18.44
N ALA A 160 23.48 -18.49 -18.66
CA ALA A 160 23.28 -17.37 -19.58
C ALA A 160 24.06 -16.13 -19.16
N VAL A 161 24.06 -15.80 -17.86
CA VAL A 161 24.83 -14.68 -17.30
C VAL A 161 26.34 -14.92 -17.43
N GLU A 162 26.83 -16.14 -17.21
CA GLU A 162 28.23 -16.48 -17.45
C GLU A 162 28.64 -16.28 -18.90
N LEU A 163 27.81 -16.72 -19.84
CA LEU A 163 28.08 -16.54 -21.26
C LEU A 163 28.13 -15.05 -21.60
N TRP A 164 27.11 -14.28 -21.18
CA TRP A 164 27.05 -12.85 -21.39
C TRP A 164 28.30 -12.13 -20.86
N LEU A 165 28.69 -12.41 -19.60
CA LEU A 165 29.86 -11.75 -19.00
C LEU A 165 31.17 -12.14 -19.70
N ARG A 166 31.30 -13.38 -20.20
CA ARG A 166 32.45 -13.77 -21.03
C ARG A 166 32.52 -12.99 -22.34
N GLU A 167 31.39 -12.76 -23.00
CA GLU A 167 31.33 -11.97 -24.23
C GLU A 167 31.67 -10.49 -23.97
N VAL A 168 31.22 -9.94 -22.85
CA VAL A 168 31.61 -8.60 -22.40
C VAL A 168 33.12 -8.52 -22.11
N GLU A 169 33.67 -9.48 -21.35
CA GLU A 169 35.11 -9.52 -21.04
C GLU A 169 35.98 -9.68 -22.29
N ALA A 170 35.47 -10.37 -23.31
CA ALA A 170 36.13 -10.54 -24.60
C ALA A 170 35.96 -9.35 -25.55
N GLY A 171 35.21 -8.31 -25.15
CA GLY A 171 34.95 -7.13 -25.99
C GLY A 171 34.06 -7.42 -27.20
N ARG A 172 33.32 -8.53 -27.20
CA ARG A 172 32.39 -8.91 -28.27
C ARG A 172 30.95 -8.44 -28.00
N TRP A 173 30.73 -7.85 -26.83
CA TRP A 173 29.43 -7.33 -26.41
C TRP A 173 29.55 -5.90 -25.86
N ASP A 174 28.96 -4.94 -26.56
CA ASP A 174 29.06 -3.51 -26.23
C ASP A 174 28.07 -3.07 -25.13
N GLY A 175 27.03 -3.87 -24.86
CA GLY A 175 25.97 -3.53 -23.90
C GLY A 175 26.36 -3.77 -22.44
N ARG A 176 26.16 -2.76 -21.58
CA ARG A 176 26.30 -2.90 -20.11
C ARG A 176 25.11 -3.58 -19.43
N PHE A 177 24.08 -3.91 -20.21
CA PHE A 177 22.83 -4.47 -19.76
C PHE A 177 22.50 -5.73 -20.56
N ALA A 178 21.80 -6.65 -19.91
CA ALA A 178 21.22 -7.83 -20.53
C ALA A 178 19.87 -8.14 -19.87
N ALA A 179 19.00 -8.83 -20.59
CA ALA A 179 17.75 -9.34 -20.06
C ALA A 179 17.66 -10.85 -20.30
N TYR A 180 17.08 -11.55 -19.34
CA TYR A 180 16.66 -12.94 -19.48
C TYR A 180 15.14 -12.95 -19.36
N GLU A 181 14.47 -13.28 -20.48
CA GLU A 181 13.01 -13.28 -20.57
C GLU A 181 12.52 -14.64 -21.09
N ASP A 182 11.62 -15.26 -20.33
CA ASP A 182 10.78 -16.37 -20.76
C ASP A 182 9.32 -16.09 -20.38
N ASP A 183 8.41 -17.03 -20.67
CA ASP A 183 6.97 -16.88 -20.42
C ASP A 183 6.64 -16.58 -18.95
N ALA A 184 7.48 -17.03 -18.01
CA ALA A 184 7.25 -16.93 -16.57
C ALA A 184 8.23 -16.00 -15.83
N VAL A 185 9.40 -15.69 -16.41
CA VAL A 185 10.54 -15.05 -15.76
C VAL A 185 11.00 -13.85 -16.58
N VAL A 186 11.17 -12.71 -15.91
CA VAL A 186 11.76 -11.50 -16.51
C VAL A 186 12.80 -10.96 -15.55
N LEU A 187 14.07 -11.08 -15.93
CA LEU A 187 15.23 -10.63 -15.17
C LEU A 187 16.05 -9.66 -16.01
N GLU A 188 16.53 -8.60 -15.37
CA GLU A 188 17.46 -7.66 -16.00
C GLU A 188 18.78 -7.66 -15.23
N PHE A 189 19.86 -7.53 -15.97
CA PHE A 189 21.22 -7.51 -15.47
C PHE A 189 21.88 -6.21 -15.89
N GLY A 190 22.62 -5.60 -14.98
CA GLY A 190 23.41 -4.40 -15.27
C GLY A 190 24.79 -4.51 -14.65
N LEU A 191 25.83 -4.18 -15.41
CA LEU A 191 27.18 -4.07 -14.86
C LEU A 191 27.25 -2.92 -13.86
N SER A 192 27.85 -3.13 -12.69
CA SER A 192 28.01 -2.07 -11.70
C SER A 192 29.16 -1.11 -12.03
N GLY A 193 30.02 -1.47 -12.99
CA GLY A 193 31.26 -0.76 -13.30
C GLY A 193 32.43 -1.10 -12.37
N GLU A 194 32.20 -1.92 -11.33
CA GLU A 194 33.24 -2.39 -10.41
C GLU A 194 33.80 -3.76 -10.83
N ARG A 195 35.06 -4.02 -10.45
CA ARG A 195 35.67 -5.35 -10.56
C ARG A 195 35.52 -6.12 -9.27
N ALA A 196 35.30 -7.43 -9.36
CA ALA A 196 35.21 -8.31 -8.22
C ALA A 196 36.60 -8.45 -7.58
N ALA A 197 36.70 -8.15 -6.29
CA ALA A 197 37.91 -8.45 -5.52
C ALA A 197 38.07 -9.98 -5.36
N PRO A 198 39.30 -10.49 -5.13
CA PRO A 198 39.50 -11.92 -4.88
C PRO A 198 38.61 -12.42 -3.72
N GLY A 199 37.81 -13.46 -3.99
CA GLY A 199 36.86 -14.03 -3.01
C GLY A 199 35.55 -13.24 -2.83
N ALA A 200 35.36 -12.10 -3.49
CA ALA A 200 34.13 -11.35 -3.46
C ALA A 200 33.08 -11.90 -4.44
N SER A 201 31.80 -11.80 -4.07
CA SER A 201 30.69 -12.16 -4.95
C SER A 201 30.65 -11.22 -6.18
N PRO A 202 30.49 -11.77 -7.40
CA PRO A 202 30.28 -10.97 -8.60
C PRO A 202 28.90 -10.29 -8.60
N VAL A 203 27.93 -10.82 -7.84
CA VAL A 203 26.64 -10.18 -7.62
C VAL A 203 26.80 -9.08 -6.57
N VAL A 204 26.54 -7.83 -6.95
CA VAL A 204 26.56 -6.65 -6.07
C VAL A 204 25.29 -6.59 -5.25
N THR A 205 24.14 -6.66 -5.92
CA THR A 205 22.83 -6.61 -5.29
C THR A 205 21.79 -7.35 -6.13
N THR A 206 20.75 -7.83 -5.47
CA THR A 206 19.56 -8.40 -6.10
C THR A 206 18.37 -7.57 -5.68
N ILE A 207 17.81 -6.83 -6.62
CA ILE A 207 16.62 -6.03 -6.42
C ILE A 207 15.44 -6.93 -6.77
N GLY A 208 14.80 -7.44 -5.72
CA GLY A 208 13.70 -8.40 -5.82
C GLY A 208 12.45 -7.81 -6.48
N PRO A 209 11.46 -8.66 -6.83
CA PRO A 209 10.29 -8.25 -7.57
C PRO A 209 9.59 -7.08 -6.89
N PHE A 210 9.40 -6.01 -7.67
CA PHE A 210 8.76 -4.78 -7.22
C PHE A 210 7.29 -5.06 -6.90
N VAL A 211 7.02 -5.49 -5.66
CA VAL A 211 5.67 -5.62 -5.11
C VAL A 211 4.91 -4.31 -5.25
N ALA A 212 5.63 -3.19 -5.09
CA ALA A 212 5.13 -1.84 -5.24
C ALA A 212 4.29 -1.64 -6.51
N GLY A 213 4.80 -2.05 -7.68
CA GLY A 213 4.10 -1.86 -8.95
C GLY A 213 2.79 -2.64 -9.01
N ARG A 214 2.81 -3.93 -8.63
CA ARG A 214 1.60 -4.75 -8.58
C ARG A 214 0.60 -4.24 -7.55
N THR A 215 1.07 -3.85 -6.37
CA THR A 215 0.23 -3.29 -5.31
C THR A 215 -0.47 -2.03 -5.82
N VAL A 216 0.26 -1.09 -6.45
CA VAL A 216 -0.34 0.10 -7.05
C VAL A 216 -1.36 -0.28 -8.12
N SER A 217 -1.05 -1.18 -9.06
CA SER A 217 -2.03 -1.58 -10.08
C SER A 217 -3.27 -2.27 -9.51
N VAL A 218 -3.18 -2.93 -8.35
CA VAL A 218 -4.35 -3.50 -7.67
C VAL A 218 -5.15 -2.41 -6.96
N VAL A 219 -4.47 -1.48 -6.27
CA VAL A 219 -5.10 -0.33 -5.62
C VAL A 219 -5.80 0.55 -6.64
N GLU A 220 -5.10 0.98 -7.68
CA GLU A 220 -5.61 1.80 -8.79
C GLU A 220 -6.88 1.19 -9.40
N ARG A 221 -6.82 -0.07 -9.86
CA ARG A 221 -7.99 -0.73 -10.47
C ARG A 221 -9.18 -0.81 -9.53
N ARG A 222 -8.93 -1.05 -8.24
CA ARG A 222 -10.01 -1.15 -7.24
C ARG A 222 -10.61 0.21 -6.94
N VAL A 223 -9.76 1.22 -6.68
CA VAL A 223 -10.16 2.61 -6.42
C VAL A 223 -10.98 3.15 -7.58
N VAL A 224 -10.49 3.05 -8.81
CA VAL A 224 -11.20 3.52 -10.01
C VAL A 224 -12.54 2.80 -10.16
N ALA A 225 -12.57 1.48 -10.05
CA ALA A 225 -13.80 0.71 -10.21
C ALA A 225 -14.88 1.05 -9.16
N ASP A 226 -14.51 1.27 -7.89
CA ASP A 226 -15.49 1.64 -6.86
C ASP A 226 -15.86 3.14 -6.91
N LEU A 227 -14.96 4.02 -7.35
CA LEU A 227 -15.30 5.42 -7.62
C LEU A 227 -16.25 5.56 -8.81
N ASP A 228 -16.05 4.79 -9.87
CA ASP A 228 -16.98 4.77 -11.00
C ASP A 228 -18.38 4.32 -10.57
N ARG A 229 -18.47 3.27 -9.74
CA ARG A 229 -19.73 2.81 -9.15
C ARG A 229 -20.36 3.86 -8.25
N TYR A 230 -19.55 4.55 -7.44
CA TYR A 230 -20.04 5.62 -6.58
C TYR A 230 -20.61 6.78 -7.40
N ARG A 231 -19.87 7.21 -8.44
CA ARG A 231 -20.23 8.33 -9.32
C ARG A 231 -21.54 8.10 -10.08
N ILE A 232 -21.82 6.88 -10.52
CA ILE A 232 -23.09 6.53 -11.16
C ILE A 232 -24.23 6.27 -10.15
N GLY A 233 -23.90 6.19 -8.87
CA GLY A 233 -24.85 5.92 -7.80
C GLY A 233 -25.64 7.16 -7.37
N PRO A 234 -26.63 6.99 -6.47
CA PRO A 234 -27.53 8.06 -6.04
C PRO A 234 -26.82 9.21 -5.30
N ARG A 235 -25.57 9.01 -4.87
CA ARG A 235 -24.74 9.99 -4.16
C ARG A 235 -23.48 10.37 -4.95
N GLY A 236 -23.45 10.13 -6.26
CA GLY A 236 -22.26 10.35 -7.07
C GLY A 236 -21.75 11.80 -7.13
N LEU A 237 -22.57 12.76 -6.67
CA LEU A 237 -22.24 14.18 -6.57
C LEU A 237 -21.88 14.62 -5.14
N ASP A 238 -21.95 13.73 -4.14
CA ASP A 238 -21.55 14.05 -2.77
C ASP A 238 -20.04 13.87 -2.60
N PRO A 239 -19.38 14.65 -1.72
CA PRO A 239 -17.95 14.48 -1.43
C PRO A 239 -17.63 13.06 -0.96
N VAL A 240 -16.48 12.53 -1.36
CA VAL A 240 -16.01 11.21 -0.95
C VAL A 240 -14.55 11.19 -0.53
N LEU A 241 -14.29 10.55 0.61
CA LEU A 241 -12.96 10.18 1.08
C LEU A 241 -12.73 8.69 0.76
N VAL A 242 -11.67 8.38 0.02
CA VAL A 242 -11.30 6.99 -0.27
C VAL A 242 -10.30 6.51 0.77
N CYS A 243 -10.62 5.43 1.48
CA CYS A 243 -9.75 4.84 2.50
C CYS A 243 -9.32 3.44 2.05
N ALA A 244 -8.07 3.30 1.60
CA ALA A 244 -7.47 2.00 1.30
C ALA A 244 -6.80 1.46 2.57
N VAL A 245 -7.23 0.28 3.02
CA VAL A 245 -6.72 -0.36 4.24
C VAL A 245 -6.12 -1.71 3.91
N ALA A 246 -4.86 -1.93 4.29
CA ALA A 246 -4.15 -3.18 4.08
C ALA A 246 -3.87 -3.95 5.38
N ASP A 247 -3.91 -5.28 5.31
CA ASP A 247 -3.60 -6.18 6.42
C ASP A 247 -2.10 -6.29 6.74
N GLN A 248 -1.27 -5.75 5.84
CA GLN A 248 0.19 -5.68 5.92
C GLN A 248 0.68 -4.34 5.36
N PRO A 249 1.90 -3.90 5.72
CA PRO A 249 2.50 -2.70 5.15
C PRO A 249 2.49 -2.74 3.62
N TRP A 250 2.11 -1.64 2.99
CA TRP A 250 1.96 -1.55 1.53
C TRP A 250 3.20 -1.91 0.72
N ARG A 251 4.41 -1.74 1.30
CA ARG A 251 5.71 -1.94 0.64
C ARG A 251 5.81 -1.22 -0.71
N MET A 252 5.18 -0.05 -0.83
CA MET A 252 5.25 0.82 -2.01
C MET A 252 6.26 1.93 -1.75
N THR A 253 7.03 2.32 -2.78
CA THR A 253 7.77 3.57 -2.73
C THR A 253 6.79 4.74 -2.84
N ARG A 254 7.11 5.88 -2.23
CA ARG A 254 6.24 7.07 -2.21
C ARG A 254 5.91 7.58 -3.62
N GLY A 255 6.80 7.35 -4.60
CA GLY A 255 6.65 7.81 -5.98
C GLY A 255 5.45 7.23 -6.71
N TYR A 256 5.19 5.92 -6.58
CA TYR A 256 4.12 5.27 -7.37
C TYR A 256 2.73 5.76 -7.00
N MET A 257 2.43 5.86 -5.71
CA MET A 257 1.12 6.35 -5.26
C MET A 257 0.95 7.84 -5.63
N ARG A 258 2.02 8.63 -5.54
CA ARG A 258 2.01 10.03 -5.95
C ARG A 258 1.72 10.17 -7.45
N GLU A 259 2.36 9.38 -8.30
CA GLU A 259 2.11 9.42 -9.75
C GLU A 259 0.69 9.00 -10.10
N PHE A 260 0.15 7.96 -9.45
CA PHE A 260 -1.25 7.58 -9.62
C PHE A 260 -2.23 8.72 -9.23
N LEU A 261 -1.98 9.41 -8.11
CA LEU A 261 -2.88 10.44 -7.59
C LEU A 261 -2.71 11.79 -8.31
N TYR A 262 -1.47 12.26 -8.48
CA TYR A 262 -1.13 13.62 -8.90
C TYR A 262 -0.45 13.70 -10.28
N GLY A 263 -0.06 12.57 -10.87
CA GLY A 263 0.72 12.52 -12.11
C GLY A 263 2.21 12.77 -11.87
N LYS A 264 3.00 12.93 -12.94
CA LYS A 264 4.39 13.29 -12.79
C LYS A 264 4.51 14.75 -12.36
N PRO A 265 5.34 15.04 -11.34
CA PRO A 265 5.56 16.41 -10.93
C PRO A 265 6.36 17.15 -12.01
N ARG A 266 6.07 18.44 -12.22
CA ARG A 266 6.84 19.29 -13.15
C ARG A 266 8.28 19.48 -12.66
N TRP A 267 8.42 19.64 -11.35
CA TRP A 267 9.69 19.67 -10.65
C TRP A 267 9.50 19.09 -9.25
N THR A 268 10.58 18.62 -8.66
CA THR A 268 10.61 18.16 -7.26
C THR A 268 11.80 18.80 -6.59
N LEU A 269 11.57 19.40 -5.43
CA LEU A 269 12.62 19.86 -4.54
C LEU A 269 12.71 18.87 -3.39
N THR A 270 13.87 18.25 -3.26
CA THR A 270 14.28 17.51 -2.07
C THR A 270 15.42 18.29 -1.45
N GLY A 271 15.28 18.81 -0.23
CA GLY A 271 16.42 19.41 0.45
C GLY A 271 17.56 18.39 0.67
N SER A 272 18.76 18.90 0.97
CA SER A 272 20.01 18.12 1.03
C SER A 272 19.95 16.94 2.00
N GLU A 273 20.79 15.93 1.73
CA GLU A 273 21.08 14.58 2.30
C GLU A 273 20.59 14.14 3.70
N ALA A 274 20.00 15.00 4.53
CA ALA A 274 19.31 14.63 5.75
C ALA A 274 17.88 14.13 5.46
N TYR A 275 17.47 13.04 6.10
CA TYR A 275 16.16 12.39 5.96
C TYR A 275 14.94 13.29 6.27
N ASP A 276 15.16 14.49 6.82
CA ASP A 276 14.14 15.45 7.28
C ASP A 276 14.02 16.70 6.39
N ALA A 277 14.69 16.73 5.24
CA ALA A 277 14.59 17.85 4.33
C ALA A 277 13.15 18.05 3.78
N PRO A 278 12.68 19.31 3.64
CA PRO A 278 11.35 19.59 3.09
C PRO A 278 11.29 19.05 1.65
N TRP A 279 10.30 18.19 1.41
CA TRP A 279 9.95 17.71 0.09
C TRP A 279 8.81 18.57 -0.45
N GLU A 280 9.04 19.21 -1.60
CA GLU A 280 8.02 19.92 -2.36
C GLU A 280 7.96 19.38 -3.79
N ALA A 281 6.75 19.37 -4.37
CA ALA A 281 6.58 19.07 -5.78
C ALA A 281 5.42 19.87 -6.38
N ALA A 282 5.67 20.55 -7.50
CA ALA A 282 4.60 21.16 -8.28
C ALA A 282 3.87 20.11 -9.12
N ILE A 283 2.54 20.08 -9.00
CA ILE A 283 1.69 19.28 -9.88
C ILE A 283 1.80 19.86 -11.29
N SER A 284 2.14 19.04 -12.28
CA SER A 284 2.14 19.51 -13.68
C SER A 284 0.72 19.94 -14.09
N GLY A 285 0.59 21.06 -14.82
CA GLY A 285 -0.66 21.46 -15.45
C GLY A 285 -1.04 20.59 -16.67
N ASP A 286 -0.13 19.73 -17.14
CA ASP A 286 -0.35 18.87 -18.30
C ASP A 286 -1.42 17.80 -18.02
N ARG A 287 -2.14 17.43 -19.09
CA ARG A 287 -3.20 16.39 -19.10
C ARG A 287 -2.68 14.96 -18.97
N GLU A 288 -1.60 14.75 -18.21
CA GLU A 288 -1.22 13.39 -17.83
C GLU A 288 -2.38 12.77 -17.03
N PRO A 289 -2.84 11.57 -17.40
CA PRO A 289 -3.95 10.93 -16.72
C PRO A 289 -3.50 10.52 -15.30
N CYS A 290 -4.13 11.12 -14.30
CA CYS A 290 -4.01 10.72 -12.90
C CYS A 290 -5.33 10.99 -12.18
N LEU A 291 -5.53 10.36 -11.03
CA LEU A 291 -6.83 10.33 -10.35
C LEU A 291 -7.38 11.73 -10.06
N PHE A 292 -6.58 12.63 -9.48
CA PHE A 292 -7.05 13.95 -9.05
C PHE A 292 -7.19 14.98 -10.18
N LYS A 293 -6.52 14.76 -11.32
CA LYS A 293 -6.69 15.60 -12.50
C LYS A 293 -7.92 15.23 -13.32
N ASP A 294 -8.43 14.01 -13.17
CA ASP A 294 -9.60 13.55 -13.90
C ASP A 294 -10.85 14.37 -13.49
N PRO A 295 -11.52 15.05 -14.45
CA PRO A 295 -12.76 15.79 -14.18
C PRO A 295 -13.88 14.93 -13.58
N LEU A 296 -13.87 13.61 -13.77
CA LEU A 296 -14.88 12.70 -13.21
C LEU A 296 -14.76 12.53 -11.69
N TYR A 297 -13.60 12.86 -11.10
CA TYR A 297 -13.30 12.62 -9.69
C TYR A 297 -13.14 13.90 -8.88
N LYS A 298 -13.76 15.01 -9.30
CA LYS A 298 -13.75 16.30 -8.58
C LYS A 298 -14.37 16.25 -7.18
N MET A 299 -15.23 15.27 -6.92
CA MET A 299 -15.83 15.03 -5.60
C MET A 299 -14.94 14.22 -4.66
N VAL A 300 -13.81 13.68 -5.13
CA VAL A 300 -12.87 12.96 -4.27
C VAL A 300 -12.07 14.00 -3.46
N ALA A 301 -12.30 14.04 -2.15
CA ALA A 301 -11.63 14.95 -1.23
C ALA A 301 -10.15 14.61 -1.03
N GLY A 302 -9.85 13.31 -1.04
CA GLY A 302 -8.51 12.78 -0.86
C GLY A 302 -8.52 11.25 -0.76
N VAL A 303 -7.32 10.71 -0.54
CA VAL A 303 -7.09 9.28 -0.34
C VAL A 303 -6.33 9.07 0.96
N LEU A 304 -6.85 8.16 1.78
CA LEU A 304 -6.25 7.71 3.01
C LEU A 304 -5.65 6.31 2.79
N MET A 305 -4.34 6.17 2.97
CA MET A 305 -3.60 4.91 2.82
C MET A 305 -3.21 4.37 4.20
N LEU A 306 -3.87 3.32 4.65
CA LEU A 306 -3.66 2.69 5.96
C LEU A 306 -3.12 1.27 5.79
N ALA A 307 -2.23 0.86 6.68
CA ALA A 307 -1.75 -0.51 6.75
C ALA A 307 -1.47 -0.88 8.19
N ARG A 308 -1.76 -2.14 8.54
CA ARG A 308 -1.35 -2.68 9.83
C ARG A 308 0.17 -2.72 9.96
N ALA A 309 0.68 -2.27 11.11
CA ALA A 309 2.10 -2.32 11.43
C ALA A 309 2.61 -3.77 11.52
N ARG A 310 3.89 -3.99 11.22
CA ARG A 310 4.47 -5.33 11.19
C ARG A 310 4.60 -5.88 12.61
N GLY A 311 3.86 -6.94 12.91
CA GLY A 311 3.92 -7.62 14.21
C GLY A 311 2.98 -7.03 15.27
N GLU A 312 2.29 -5.93 14.97
CA GLU A 312 1.38 -5.27 15.90
C GLU A 312 -0.04 -5.27 15.32
N ALA A 313 -0.96 -6.00 15.97
CA ALA A 313 -2.25 -6.31 15.36
C ALA A 313 -3.24 -5.14 15.30
N LEU A 314 -3.15 -4.21 16.27
CA LEU A 314 -4.04 -3.05 16.42
C LEU A 314 -3.40 -1.73 15.98
N VAL A 315 -2.08 -1.72 15.74
CA VAL A 315 -1.38 -0.51 15.33
C VAL A 315 -1.48 -0.38 13.82
N VAL A 316 -1.91 0.80 13.38
CA VAL A 316 -2.11 1.12 11.98
C VAL A 316 -1.27 2.34 11.65
N ASP A 317 -0.40 2.15 10.68
CA ASP A 317 0.40 3.22 10.10
C ASP A 317 -0.19 3.64 8.77
N GLY A 318 0.01 4.90 8.41
CA GLY A 318 -0.52 5.38 7.15
C GLY A 318 -0.15 6.81 6.82
N PHE A 319 -0.74 7.28 5.74
CA PHE A 319 -0.66 8.66 5.31
C PHE A 319 -1.91 9.04 4.51
N ALA A 320 -2.19 10.34 4.47
CA ALA A 320 -3.25 10.90 3.65
C ALA A 320 -2.67 11.68 2.45
N CYS A 321 -3.49 11.79 1.41
CA CYS A 321 -3.21 12.58 0.21
C CYS A 321 -4.45 13.44 -0.09
N SER A 322 -4.35 14.76 0.10
CA SER A 322 -5.40 15.71 -0.26
C SER A 322 -5.53 15.81 -1.78
N ASN A 323 -6.75 16.03 -2.27
CA ASN A 323 -7.01 16.42 -3.66
C ASN A 323 -7.15 17.95 -3.76
N PRO A 324 -6.07 18.72 -4.01
CA PRO A 324 -6.16 20.18 -4.13
C PRO A 324 -6.87 20.64 -5.42
N LEU A 325 -7.14 19.72 -6.35
CA LEU A 325 -7.85 19.98 -7.60
C LEU A 325 -9.34 19.64 -7.50
N GLY A 326 -9.78 19.07 -6.39
CA GLY A 326 -11.17 18.73 -6.09
C GLY A 326 -11.94 19.90 -5.48
N HIS A 327 -13.26 19.71 -5.30
CA HIS A 327 -14.12 20.73 -4.70
C HIS A 327 -13.98 20.81 -3.17
N TYR A 328 -13.56 19.70 -2.54
CA TYR A 328 -13.52 19.55 -1.09
C TYR A 328 -12.18 18.96 -0.63
N PRO A 329 -11.04 19.66 -0.83
CA PRO A 329 -9.75 19.15 -0.40
C PRO A 329 -9.72 18.89 1.11
N LEU A 330 -9.06 17.81 1.51
CA LEU A 330 -8.73 17.57 2.91
C LEU A 330 -7.70 18.60 3.40
N LEU A 331 -7.82 19.04 4.64
CA LEU A 331 -6.85 19.92 5.31
C LEU A 331 -5.92 19.09 6.21
N PRO A 332 -4.63 19.43 6.32
CA PRO A 332 -3.66 18.70 7.15
C PRO A 332 -4.07 18.49 8.61
N GLU A 333 -4.73 19.48 9.20
CA GLU A 333 -5.21 19.46 10.58
C GLU A 333 -6.40 18.53 10.83
N GLU A 334 -7.08 18.07 9.77
CA GLU A 334 -8.27 17.22 9.91
C GLU A 334 -7.95 15.77 10.25
N LEU A 335 -6.70 15.33 10.06
CA LEU A 335 -6.31 13.94 10.30
C LEU A 335 -5.03 13.88 11.16
N PRO A 336 -4.98 13.02 12.20
CA PRO A 336 -3.83 12.89 13.08
C PRO A 336 -2.74 12.00 12.44
N MET A 337 -2.38 12.29 11.19
CA MET A 337 -1.37 11.54 10.48
C MET A 337 -0.63 12.39 9.47
N ARG A 338 0.47 11.84 8.96
CA ARG A 338 1.22 12.46 7.89
C ARG A 338 0.37 12.63 6.64
N MET A 339 0.48 13.77 5.98
CA MET A 339 -0.35 14.10 4.82
C MET A 339 0.40 14.83 3.71
N VAL A 340 0.09 14.51 2.46
CA VAL A 340 0.45 15.35 1.30
C VAL A 340 -0.70 16.30 1.02
N ALA A 341 -0.44 17.60 1.01
CA ALA A 341 -1.42 18.63 0.68
C ALA A 341 -0.79 19.82 -0.05
N GLU A 342 -1.62 20.68 -0.65
CA GLU A 342 -1.17 21.96 -1.21
C GLU A 342 -0.66 22.87 -0.09
N GLY A 343 0.60 23.31 -0.20
CA GLY A 343 1.16 24.30 0.70
C GLY A 343 1.18 25.71 0.13
N ARG A 344 1.26 25.83 -1.19
CA ARG A 344 1.22 27.11 -1.91
C ARG A 344 0.90 26.87 -3.38
N ARG A 345 0.69 27.96 -4.11
CA ARG A 345 0.76 27.96 -5.58
C ARG A 345 2.06 28.60 -6.05
N ASP A 346 2.62 28.12 -7.14
CA ASP A 346 3.80 28.73 -7.75
C ASP A 346 3.44 29.94 -8.63
N GLY A 347 4.43 30.55 -9.26
CA GLY A 347 4.24 31.73 -10.13
C GLY A 347 3.38 31.45 -11.37
N ASP A 348 3.24 30.19 -11.77
CA ASP A 348 2.41 29.74 -12.87
C ASP A 348 1.01 29.31 -12.39
N GLY A 349 0.71 29.49 -11.10
CA GLY A 349 -0.56 29.11 -10.48
C GLY A 349 -0.71 27.61 -10.21
N LEU A 350 0.36 26.83 -10.35
CA LEU A 350 0.34 25.38 -10.10
C LEU A 350 0.37 25.09 -8.60
N SER A 351 -0.43 24.11 -8.18
CA SER A 351 -0.41 23.57 -6.82
C SER A 351 0.95 22.97 -6.48
N VAL A 352 1.60 23.51 -5.46
CA VAL A 352 2.83 22.97 -4.87
C VAL A 352 2.47 22.14 -3.66
N LEU A 353 2.68 20.83 -3.79
CA LEU A 353 2.44 19.86 -2.73
C LEU A 353 3.64 19.78 -1.79
N ARG A 354 3.37 19.55 -0.50
CA ARG A 354 4.40 19.19 0.49
C ARG A 354 3.88 18.16 1.48
N TRP A 355 4.80 17.57 2.24
CA TRP A 355 4.44 16.76 3.39
C TRP A 355 4.16 17.64 4.61
N TYR A 356 3.07 17.32 5.29
CA TYR A 356 2.72 17.80 6.62
C TYR A 356 2.91 16.62 7.56
N GLU A 357 3.82 16.77 8.51
CA GLU A 357 4.01 15.78 9.57
C GLU A 357 2.97 15.99 10.66
N SER A 358 2.46 14.90 11.23
CA SER A 358 1.64 14.96 12.43
C SER A 358 2.52 14.65 13.63
N ALA A 359 2.36 15.42 14.71
CA ALA A 359 2.98 15.12 16.00
C ALA A 359 2.23 14.00 16.75
N ALA A 360 1.10 13.52 16.21
CA ALA A 360 0.33 12.46 16.83
C ALA A 360 1.10 11.13 16.80
N PRO A 361 1.01 10.32 17.87
CA PRO A 361 1.55 8.98 17.86
C PRO A 361 0.84 8.10 16.80
N PRO A 362 1.41 6.96 16.40
CA PRO A 362 0.74 5.98 15.55
C PRO A 362 -0.65 5.64 16.08
N PHE A 363 -1.62 5.52 15.17
CA PHE A 363 -2.98 5.19 15.53
C PHE A 363 -3.05 3.75 16.06
N VAL A 364 -3.65 3.57 17.23
CA VAL A 364 -3.86 2.27 17.85
C VAL A 364 -5.34 2.03 18.06
N LEU A 365 -5.88 1.03 17.36
CA LEU A 365 -7.29 0.72 17.42
C LEU A 365 -7.71 0.31 18.84
N GLY A 366 -8.71 1.00 19.39
CA GLY A 366 -9.29 0.67 20.69
C GLY A 366 -8.52 1.18 21.90
N ARG A 367 -7.62 2.16 21.73
CA ARG A 367 -7.06 2.94 22.83
C ARG A 367 -7.92 4.15 23.21
#